data_AF-A0M221-F1
#
_entry.id   AF-A0M221-F1
#
_cell.length_a   1.000
_cell.length_b   1.000
_cell.length_c   1.000
_cell.angle_alpha   90.00
_cell.angle_beta   90.00
_cell.angle_gamma   90.00
#
_symmetry.space_group_name_H-M   'P 1'
#
loop_
_entity.id
_entity.type
_entity.pdbx_description
1 polymer ?
#
loop_
_entity_poly.entity_id
_entity_poly.type
_entity_poly.pdbx_seq_one_letter_code
_entity_poly.pdbx_strand_id
1 'polypeptide(L)'
;MLTQQDYILNTEEEYKQIESVKEWIQNIHESGTFFNLSLKTLELIRRFNNLHIQVFEENNTTPSNLNQLVITSKGLETQLIREN
;
A
#
# COMPACT_ATOMS: atom_id res chain seq x y z
N MET A 1 -3.99 -28.33 3.66
CA MET A 1 -3.48 -27.40 4.68
C MET A 1 -2.35 -26.61 4.02
N LEU A 2 -2.48 -25.29 3.92
CA LEU A 2 -1.39 -24.44 3.42
C LEU A 2 -0.21 -24.54 4.39
N THR A 3 0.99 -24.77 3.87
CA THR A 3 2.16 -24.98 4.72
C THR A 3 2.67 -23.64 5.22
N GLN A 4 3.24 -23.61 6.42
CA GLN A 4 3.77 -22.40 7.07
C GLN A 4 4.80 -21.66 6.19
N GLN A 5 5.44 -22.39 5.27
CA GLN A 5 6.37 -21.89 4.27
C GLN A 5 5.70 -21.05 3.17
N ASP A 6 4.48 -21.42 2.74
CA ASP A 6 3.66 -20.64 1.80
C ASP A 6 3.19 -19.31 2.42
N TYR A 7 2.98 -19.27 3.74
CA TYR A 7 2.60 -18.06 4.47
C TYR A 7 3.77 -17.06 4.55
N ILE A 8 4.99 -17.55 4.83
CA ILE A 8 6.19 -16.72 4.93
C ILE A 8 6.56 -16.10 3.57
N LEU A 9 6.47 -16.88 2.48
CA LEU A 9 6.73 -16.40 1.11
C LEU A 9 5.76 -15.30 0.67
N ASN A 10 4.46 -15.46 0.95
CA ASN A 10 3.47 -14.40 0.66
C ASN A 10 3.77 -13.11 1.44
N THR A 11 4.27 -13.23 2.67
CA THR A 11 4.50 -12.05 3.53
C THR A 11 5.62 -11.15 2.97
N GLU A 12 6.72 -11.72 2.46
CA GLU A 12 7.84 -10.94 1.92
C GLU A 12 7.47 -10.22 0.60
N GLU A 13 6.76 -10.92 -0.30
CA GLU A 13 6.23 -10.31 -1.53
C GLU A 13 5.24 -9.19 -1.23
N GLU A 14 4.37 -9.38 -0.24
CA GLU A 14 3.41 -8.38 0.22
C GLU A 14 4.10 -7.14 0.79
N TYR A 15 5.15 -7.31 1.60
CA TYR A 15 5.95 -6.20 2.08
C TYR A 15 6.64 -5.44 0.95
N LYS A 16 7.22 -6.15 -0.02
CA LYS A 16 7.85 -5.53 -1.18
C LYS A 16 6.85 -4.72 -2.01
N GLN A 17 5.63 -5.23 -2.18
CA GLN A 17 4.56 -4.50 -2.85
C GLN A 17 4.17 -3.22 -2.10
N ILE A 18 4.03 -3.29 -0.78
CA ILE A 18 3.74 -2.12 0.05
C ILE A 18 4.82 -1.04 -0.10
N GLU A 19 6.11 -1.42 -0.04
CA GLU A 19 7.21 -0.47 -0.21
C GLU A 19 7.25 0.12 -1.63
N SER A 20 7.00 -0.68 -2.67
CA SER A 20 6.91 -0.21 -4.05
C SER A 20 5.79 0.84 -4.22
N VAL A 21 4.62 0.63 -3.62
CA VAL A 21 3.51 1.59 -3.68
C VAL A 21 3.85 2.87 -2.91
N LYS A 22 4.50 2.76 -1.76
CA LYS A 22 4.98 3.91 -0.98
C LYS A 22 5.98 4.76 -1.76
N GLU A 23 6.95 4.15 -2.43
CA GLU A 23 7.90 4.85 -3.30
C GLU A 23 7.18 5.57 -4.43
N TRP A 24 6.18 4.93 -5.04
CA TRP A 24 5.39 5.58 -6.10
C TRP A 24 4.62 6.80 -5.59
N ILE A 25 4.00 6.71 -4.40
CA ILE A 25 3.34 7.85 -3.76
C ILE A 25 4.32 8.99 -3.49
N GLN A 26 5.53 8.66 -3.01
CA GLN A 26 6.58 9.64 -2.77
C GLN A 26 6.97 10.35 -4.07
N ASN A 27 7.16 9.60 -5.16
CA ASN A 27 7.45 10.16 -6.48
C ASN A 27 6.31 11.06 -6.99
N ILE A 28 5.05 10.72 -6.75
CA ILE A 28 3.89 11.56 -7.11
C ILE A 28 3.92 12.89 -6.34
N HIS A 29 4.27 12.83 -5.04
CA HIS A 29 4.39 14.01 -4.20
C HIS A 29 5.53 14.91 -4.65
N GLU A 30 6.72 14.34 -4.91
CA GLU A 30 7.91 15.08 -5.35
C GLU A 30 7.75 15.68 -6.76
N SER A 31 7.10 14.96 -7.67
CA SER A 31 6.84 15.43 -9.05
C SER A 31 5.69 16.43 -9.16
N GLY A 32 4.88 16.60 -8.10
CA GLY A 32 3.68 17.45 -8.13
C GLY A 32 2.55 16.91 -9.02
N THR A 33 2.60 15.64 -9.42
CA THR A 33 1.61 15.04 -10.34
C THR A 33 0.29 14.70 -9.68
N PHE A 34 0.16 14.90 -8.37
CA PHE A 34 -1.06 14.62 -7.60
C PHE A 34 -2.31 15.36 -8.11
N PHE A 35 -2.15 16.52 -8.75
CA PHE A 35 -3.27 17.26 -9.35
C PHE A 35 -3.95 16.54 -10.53
N ASN A 36 -3.25 15.58 -11.14
CA ASN A 36 -3.77 14.81 -12.27
C ASN A 36 -4.53 13.54 -11.80
N LEU A 37 -4.50 13.23 -10.51
CA LEU A 37 -5.14 12.05 -9.96
C LEU A 37 -6.61 12.31 -9.62
N SER A 38 -7.42 11.27 -9.73
CA SER A 38 -8.82 11.38 -9.31
C SER A 38 -8.94 11.52 -7.79
N LEU A 39 -10.03 12.13 -7.33
CA LEU A 39 -10.36 12.19 -5.89
C LEU A 39 -10.39 10.80 -5.25
N LYS A 40 -10.80 9.77 -6.01
CA LYS A 40 -10.80 8.38 -5.55
C LYS A 40 -9.37 7.90 -5.27
N THR A 41 -8.43 8.18 -6.15
CA THR A 41 -7.02 7.81 -5.98
C THR A 41 -6.39 8.56 -4.82
N LEU A 42 -6.67 9.86 -4.70
CA LEU A 42 -6.19 10.66 -3.57
C LEU A 42 -6.69 10.11 -2.23
N GLU A 43 -7.96 9.66 -2.16
CA GLU A 43 -8.51 9.02 -0.98
C GLU A 43 -7.87 7.64 -0.69
N LEU A 44 -7.53 6.86 -1.72
CA LEU A 44 -6.79 5.62 -1.57
C LEU A 44 -5.36 5.87 -1.05
N ILE A 45 -4.67 6.88 -1.56
CA ILE A 45 -3.35 7.30 -1.07
C ILE A 45 -3.45 7.70 0.42
N ARG A 46 -4.45 8.51 0.77
CA ARG A 46 -4.68 8.91 2.18
C ARG A 46 -4.88 7.69 3.09
N ARG A 47 -5.71 6.74 2.68
CA ARG A 47 -5.96 5.50 3.43
C ARG A 47 -4.72 4.64 3.56
N PHE A 48 -3.97 4.48 2.47
CA PHE A 48 -2.70 3.76 2.46
C PHE A 48 -1.72 4.37 3.47
N ASN A 49 -1.50 5.69 3.42
CA ASN A 49 -0.59 6.38 4.33
C ASN A 49 -0.99 6.19 5.80
N ASN A 50 -2.28 6.32 6.12
CA ASN A 50 -2.78 6.11 7.48
C ASN A 50 -2.52 4.67 7.97
N LEU A 51 -2.79 3.67 7.12
CA LEU A 51 -2.56 2.26 7.47
C LEU A 51 -1.06 1.95 7.59
N HIS A 52 -0.24 2.52 6.70
CA HIS A 52 1.22 2.37 6.75
C HIS A 52 1.80 2.92 8.07
N ILE A 53 1.39 4.13 8.47
CA ILE A 53 1.81 4.72 9.76
C ILE A 53 1.39 3.82 10.92
N GLN A 54 0.14 3.36 10.96
CA GLN A 54 -0.35 2.47 12.02
C GLN A 54 0.45 1.17 12.10
N VAL A 55 0.77 0.55 10.96
CA VAL A 55 1.43 -0.75 10.90
C VAL A 55 2.93 -0.65 11.20
N PHE A 56 3.64 0.35 10.67
CA PHE A 56 5.10 0.43 10.71
C PHE A 56 5.67 1.46 11.67
N GLU A 57 4.96 2.56 11.95
CA GLU A 57 5.46 3.63 12.83
C GLU A 57 4.88 3.52 14.24
N GLU A 58 3.58 3.24 14.35
CA GLU A 58 2.89 3.10 15.64
C GLU A 58 2.98 1.69 16.24
N ASN A 59 3.64 0.74 15.55
CA ASN A 59 3.74 -0.68 15.93
C ASN A 59 2.38 -1.36 16.20
N ASN A 60 1.30 -0.87 15.58
CA ASN A 60 -0.04 -1.46 15.69
C ASN A 60 -0.25 -2.54 14.62
N THR A 61 0.69 -3.50 14.59
CA THR A 61 0.75 -4.58 13.61
C THR A 61 -0.23 -5.70 13.98
N THR A 62 -1.52 -5.42 13.90
CA THR A 62 -2.53 -6.47 13.95
C THR A 62 -2.63 -7.18 12.58
N PRO A 63 -2.94 -8.48 12.53
CA PRO A 63 -3.15 -9.18 11.26
C PRO A 63 -4.23 -8.53 10.38
N SER A 64 -5.23 -7.90 11.01
CA SER A 64 -6.26 -7.14 10.29
C SER A 64 -5.68 -5.90 9.62
N ASN A 65 -4.89 -5.10 10.32
CA ASN A 65 -4.28 -3.89 9.77
C ASN A 65 -3.29 -4.22 8.64
N LEU A 66 -2.49 -5.27 8.81
CA LEU A 66 -1.58 -5.73 7.76
C LEU A 66 -2.34 -6.18 6.52
N ASN A 67 -3.39 -7.00 6.67
CA ASN A 67 -4.21 -7.43 5.55
C ASN A 67 -4.93 -6.25 4.86
N GLN A 68 -5.42 -5.28 5.63
CA GLN A 68 -6.00 -4.05 5.09
C GLN A 68 -4.98 -3.24 4.30
N LEU A 69 -3.73 -3.15 4.79
CA LEU A 69 -2.65 -2.47 4.10
C LEU A 69 -2.27 -3.18 2.80
N VAL A 70 -2.19 -4.52 2.79
CA VAL A 70 -1.94 -5.31 1.58
C VAL A 70 -3.03 -5.11 0.54
N ILE A 71 -4.30 -5.22 0.93
CA ILE A 71 -5.44 -5.03 0.01
C ILE A 71 -5.46 -3.59 -0.52
N THR A 72 -5.21 -2.60 0.35
CA THR A 72 -5.17 -1.19 -0.04
C THR A 72 -4.02 -0.92 -1.00
N SER A 73 -2.85 -1.52 -0.77
CA SER A 73 -1.67 -1.43 -1.65
C SER A 73 -2.01 -1.96 -3.06
N LYS A 74 -2.55 -3.18 -3.15
CA LYS A 74 -3.01 -3.80 -4.42
C LYS A 74 -4.03 -2.93 -5.17
N GLY A 75 -5.00 -2.40 -4.43
CA GLY A 75 -6.04 -1.54 -4.98
C GLY A 75 -5.50 -0.20 -5.49
N LEU A 76 -4.57 0.40 -4.76
CA LEU A 76 -3.95 1.67 -5.12
C LEU A 76 -3.01 1.51 -6.32
N GLU A 77 -2.18 0.47 -6.35
CA GLU A 77 -1.33 0.15 -7.50
C GLU A 77 -2.16 0.01 -8.78
N THR A 78 -3.24 -0.78 -8.72
CA THR A 78 -4.15 -0.95 -9.86
C THR A 78 -4.76 0.38 -10.32
N GLN A 79 -5.09 1.27 -9.38
CA GLN A 79 -5.68 2.57 -9.71
C GLN A 79 -4.62 3.52 -10.30
N LEU A 80 -3.41 3.53 -9.77
CA LEU A 80 -2.29 4.34 -10.26
C LEU A 80 -1.83 3.93 -11.66
N ILE A 81 -1.86 2.64 -11.99
CA ILE A 81 -1.61 2.13 -13.35
C ILE A 81 -2.69 2.59 -14.34
N ARG A 82 -3.93 2.79 -13.88
CA ARG A 82 -5.04 3.23 -14.75
C ARG A 82 -5.06 4.73 -15.01
N GLU A 83 -4.50 5.51 -14.10
CA GLU A 83 -4.53 6.99 -14.16
C GLU A 83 -3.23 7.61 -14.67
N ASN A 84 -2.15 6.83 -14.80
CA ASN A 84 -0.92 7.19 -15.52
C ASN A 84 -0.91 6.56 -16.91
#